data_AF-A0A3E2JVF8-F1
#
_entry.id   AF-A0A3E2JVF8-F1
#
_cell.length_a   1.000
_cell.length_b   1.000
_cell.length_c   1.000
_cell.angle_alpha   90.00
_cell.angle_beta   90.00
_cell.angle_gamma   90.00
#
_symmetry.space_group_name_H-M   'P 1'
#
loop_
_entity.id
_entity.type
_entity.pdbx_description
1 polymer ?
#
loop_
_entity_poly.entity_id
_entity_poly.type
_entity_poly.pdbx_seq_one_letter_code
_entity_poly.pdbx_strand_id
1 'polypeptide(L)'
;MENEGLVKVKSVEYTGHRAKAIYQITETGELEFKRLLKESFERSSVILPSSLYTAVSFLHEISNEDLQEAVHGQLRTLERELDDLKAGQELKEKAIKIDPLTKLAFENMYQHYEIQMNYLTQIKEYLKDSPAINKPVFPESK
;
A
#
# COMPACT_ATOMS: atom_id res chain seq x y z
N MET A 1 13.15 12.07 -15.27
CA MET A 1 12.40 13.36 -15.38
C MET A 1 13.16 14.46 -16.12
N GLU A 2 14.36 14.89 -15.72
CA GLU A 2 15.10 15.95 -16.48
C GLU A 2 15.59 15.43 -17.84
N ASN A 3 16.18 14.24 -17.89
CA ASN A 3 16.57 13.56 -19.14
C ASN A 3 15.37 13.26 -20.06
N GLU A 4 14.15 13.21 -19.50
CA GLU A 4 12.89 13.02 -20.24
C GLU A 4 12.26 14.36 -20.63
N GLY A 5 12.86 15.49 -20.25
CA GLY A 5 12.36 16.84 -20.55
C GLY A 5 11.11 17.25 -19.77
N LEU A 6 10.70 16.50 -18.73
CA LEU A 6 9.49 16.78 -17.95
C LEU A 6 9.71 17.88 -16.89
N VAL A 7 10.95 18.04 -16.44
CA VAL A 7 11.37 19.10 -15.52
C VAL A 7 12.70 19.68 -16.00
N LYS A 8 13.00 20.91 -15.60
CA LYS A 8 14.29 21.58 -15.85
C LYS A 8 14.80 22.22 -14.56
N VAL A 9 16.12 22.32 -14.40
CA VAL A 9 16.71 23.15 -13.35
C VAL A 9 16.30 24.62 -13.58
N LYS A 10 15.59 25.19 -12.60
CA LYS A 10 15.23 26.60 -12.55
C LYS A 10 16.35 27.44 -11.96
N SER A 11 16.97 26.96 -10.89
CA SER A 11 18.08 27.62 -10.22
C SER A 11 18.90 26.63 -9.39
N VAL A 12 20.10 27.04 -8.98
CA VAL A 12 20.92 26.32 -7.99
C VAL A 12 21.22 27.29 -6.86
N GLU A 13 20.76 26.96 -5.65
CA GLU A 13 21.00 27.73 -4.44
C GLU A 13 22.20 27.16 -3.69
N TYR A 14 23.05 28.03 -3.14
CA TYR A 14 24.22 27.62 -2.36
C TYR A 14 24.01 27.97 -0.89
N THR A 15 24.25 26.99 -0.01
CA THR A 15 24.26 27.20 1.45
C THR A 15 25.58 26.63 1.98
N GLY A 16 26.57 27.51 2.18
CA GLY A 16 27.96 27.11 2.44
C GLY A 16 28.54 26.32 1.26
N HIS A 17 29.05 25.12 1.51
CA HIS A 17 29.58 24.22 0.46
C HIS A 17 28.52 23.33 -0.20
N ARG A 18 27.24 23.44 0.19
CA ARG A 18 26.16 22.64 -0.38
C ARG A 18 25.44 23.40 -1.47
N ALA A 19 25.28 22.75 -2.62
CA ALA A 19 24.44 23.22 -3.72
C ALA A 19 23.08 22.49 -3.68
N LYS A 20 21.99 23.23 -3.89
CA LYS A 20 20.62 22.74 -3.96
C LYS A 20 19.99 23.17 -5.28
N ALA A 21 19.72 22.22 -6.16
CA ALA A 21 18.98 22.48 -7.39
C ALA A 21 17.48 22.66 -7.10
N ILE A 22 16.90 23.73 -7.64
CA ILE A 22 15.46 24.00 -7.66
C ILE A 22 14.95 23.66 -9.05
N TYR A 23 13.99 22.75 -9.13
CA TYR A 23 13.42 22.29 -10.39
C TYR A 23 12.09 23.00 -10.69
N GLN A 24 11.78 23.12 -11.97
CA GLN A 24 10.48 23.58 -12.47
C GLN A 24 9.96 22.61 -13.53
N ILE A 25 8.66 22.32 -13.47
CA ILE A 25 7.97 21.54 -14.49
C ILE A 25 7.99 22.25 -15.85
N THR A 26 8.21 21.50 -16.92
CA THR A 26 8.16 22.03 -18.29
C THR A 26 6.73 21.98 -18.84
N GLU A 27 6.48 22.60 -19.99
CA GLU A 27 5.18 22.44 -20.69
C GLU A 27 4.90 20.97 -21.03
N THR A 28 5.91 20.22 -21.48
CA THR A 28 5.80 18.79 -21.72
C THR A 28 5.49 18.03 -20.42
N GLY A 29 6.11 18.42 -19.31
CA GLY A 29 5.80 17.87 -17.98
C GLY A 29 4.36 18.13 -17.56
N GLU A 30 3.83 19.32 -17.79
CA GLU A 30 2.44 19.68 -17.49
C GLU A 30 1.43 18.86 -18.31
N LEU A 31 1.73 18.65 -19.59
CA LEU A 31 0.91 17.78 -20.45
C LEU A 31 0.91 16.34 -19.95
N GLU A 32 2.09 15.81 -19.60
CA GLU A 32 2.21 14.45 -19.07
C GLU A 32 1.55 14.30 -17.70
N PHE A 33 1.67 15.30 -16.82
CA PHE A 33 0.99 15.33 -15.53
C PHE A 33 -0.53 15.24 -15.68
N LYS A 34 -1.12 16.03 -16.58
CA LYS A 34 -2.57 15.97 -16.86
C LYS A 34 -2.99 14.64 -17.46
N ARG A 35 -2.16 14.06 -18.33
CA ARG A 35 -2.40 12.73 -18.91
C ARG A 35 -2.44 11.66 -17.82
N LEU A 36 -1.45 11.64 -16.93
CA LEU A 36 -1.36 10.71 -15.80
C LEU A 36 -2.52 10.89 -14.81
N LEU A 37 -2.91 12.15 -14.54
CA LEU A 37 -4.05 12.45 -13.67
C LEU A 37 -5.36 11.87 -14.23
N LYS A 38 -5.60 12.01 -15.54
CA LYS A 38 -6.77 11.40 -16.19
C LYS A 38 -6.69 9.88 -16.12
N GLU A 39 -5.54 9.33 -16.49
CA GLU A 39 -5.30 7.89 -16.53
C GLU A 39 -5.50 7.21 -15.18
N SER A 40 -5.20 7.88 -14.05
CA SER A 40 -5.43 7.29 -12.71
C SER A 40 -6.90 7.01 -12.40
N PHE A 41 -7.84 7.70 -13.05
CA PHE A 41 -9.27 7.43 -12.91
C PHE A 41 -9.82 6.43 -13.93
N GLU A 42 -9.06 6.11 -14.98
CA GLU A 42 -9.46 5.19 -16.04
C GLU A 42 -9.03 3.74 -15.76
N ARG A 43 -8.06 3.56 -14.86
CA ARG A 43 -7.52 2.25 -14.46
C ARG A 43 -8.27 1.70 -13.24
N SER A 44 -8.29 0.37 -13.12
CA SER A 44 -8.79 -0.29 -11.89
C SER A 44 -7.96 0.16 -10.68
N SER A 45 -8.64 0.53 -9.60
CA SER A 45 -8.01 0.87 -8.31
C SER A 45 -7.89 -0.34 -7.36
N VAL A 46 -8.43 -1.51 -7.74
CA VAL A 46 -8.39 -2.70 -6.90
C VAL A 46 -7.02 -3.38 -7.02
N ILE A 47 -6.25 -3.36 -5.93
CA ILE A 47 -4.99 -4.11 -5.79
C ILE A 47 -5.21 -5.23 -4.78
N LEU A 48 -5.10 -6.48 -5.24
CA LEU A 48 -5.30 -7.67 -4.43
C LEU A 48 -3.96 -8.25 -3.94
N PRO A 49 -3.84 -8.71 -2.69
CA PRO A 49 -2.63 -9.32 -2.15
C PRO A 49 -2.42 -10.74 -2.69
N SER A 50 -2.08 -10.84 -3.98
CA SER A 50 -1.96 -12.10 -4.71
C SER A 50 -0.99 -13.09 -4.05
N SER A 51 0.11 -12.60 -3.48
CA SER A 51 1.07 -13.45 -2.74
C SER A 51 0.43 -14.10 -1.51
N LEU A 52 -0.41 -13.36 -0.76
CA LEU A 52 -1.12 -13.90 0.40
C LEU A 52 -2.13 -14.96 -0.04
N TYR A 53 -2.92 -14.68 -1.07
CA TYR A 53 -3.91 -15.64 -1.59
C TYR A 53 -3.26 -16.90 -2.18
N THR A 54 -2.09 -16.74 -2.81
CA THR A 54 -1.29 -17.87 -3.27
C THR A 54 -0.81 -18.69 -2.08
N ALA A 55 -0.27 -18.07 -1.02
CA ALA A 55 0.18 -18.77 0.18
C ALA A 55 -0.94 -19.59 0.85
N VAL A 56 -2.19 -19.11 0.82
CA VAL A 56 -3.36 -19.86 1.32
C VAL A 56 -3.54 -21.21 0.61
N SER A 57 -3.13 -21.32 -0.66
CA SER A 57 -3.18 -22.59 -1.42
C SER A 57 -2.10 -23.59 -1.00
N PHE A 58 -1.06 -23.14 -0.30
CA PHE A 58 0.11 -23.94 0.11
C PHE A 58 0.26 -24.04 1.63
N LEU A 59 -0.79 -23.76 2.40
CA LEU A 59 -0.70 -23.76 3.86
C LEU A 59 -0.30 -25.10 4.49
N HIS A 60 -0.42 -26.21 3.75
CA HIS A 60 0.03 -27.54 4.19
C HIS A 60 1.57 -27.68 4.23
N GLU A 61 2.32 -26.73 3.66
CA GLU A 61 3.78 -26.71 3.63
C GLU A 61 4.39 -25.95 4.83
N ILE A 62 3.56 -25.33 5.68
CA ILE A 62 4.00 -24.58 6.87
C ILE A 62 3.37 -25.16 8.14
N SER A 63 4.09 -25.08 9.26
CA SER A 63 3.54 -25.49 10.56
C SER A 63 2.43 -24.53 11.01
N ASN A 64 1.48 -25.02 11.81
CA ASN A 64 0.42 -24.16 12.36
C ASN A 64 1.02 -23.06 13.26
N GLU A 65 2.06 -23.37 14.02
CA GLU A 65 2.77 -22.41 14.89
C GLU A 65 3.42 -21.27 14.08
N ASP A 66 4.21 -21.61 13.06
CA ASP A 66 4.87 -20.60 12.20
C ASP A 66 3.83 -19.73 11.48
N LEU A 67 2.72 -20.34 11.03
CA LEU A 67 1.63 -19.61 10.38
C LEU A 67 0.92 -18.66 11.35
N GLN A 68 0.63 -19.09 12.58
CA GLN A 68 0.05 -18.22 13.60
C GLN A 68 0.99 -17.05 13.95
N GLU A 69 2.29 -17.32 14.09
CA GLU A 69 3.29 -16.27 14.32
C GLU A 69 3.30 -15.26 13.18
N ALA A 70 3.34 -15.74 11.92
CA ALA A 70 3.33 -14.89 10.74
C ALA A 70 2.07 -14.01 10.64
N VAL A 71 0.88 -14.58 10.87
CA VAL A 71 -0.40 -13.85 10.87
C VAL A 71 -0.42 -12.78 11.96
N HIS A 72 0.03 -13.10 13.18
CA HIS A 72 0.16 -12.12 14.25
C HIS A 72 1.16 -11.01 13.92
N GLY A 73 2.29 -11.36 13.29
CA GLY A 73 3.27 -10.40 12.81
C GLY A 73 2.66 -9.43 11.81
N GLN A 74 1.94 -9.93 10.81
CA GLN A 74 1.30 -9.11 9.79
C GLN A 74 0.22 -8.19 10.38
N LEU A 75 -0.61 -8.68 11.31
CA LEU A 75 -1.60 -7.85 12.01
C LEU A 75 -0.94 -6.66 12.72
N ARG A 76 0.13 -6.89 13.49
CA ARG A 76 0.88 -5.81 14.16
C ARG A 76 1.47 -4.81 13.17
N THR A 77 1.95 -5.28 12.02
CA THR A 77 2.46 -4.41 10.97
C THR A 77 1.35 -3.51 10.41
N LEU A 78 0.19 -4.07 10.07
CA LEU A 78 -0.94 -3.30 9.54
C LEU A 78 -1.49 -2.30 10.56
N GLU A 79 -1.56 -2.67 11.84
CA GLU A 79 -1.97 -1.77 12.93
C GLU A 79 -1.05 -0.54 13.00
N ARG A 80 0.26 -0.77 13.02
CA ARG A 80 1.26 0.32 13.05
C ARG A 80 1.15 1.21 11.80
N GLU A 81 1.03 0.61 10.61
CA GLU A 81 0.93 1.37 9.36
C GLU A 81 -0.36 2.21 9.30
N LEU A 82 -1.47 1.69 9.83
CA LEU A 82 -2.72 2.43 9.97
C LEU A 82 -2.58 3.61 10.94
N ASP A 83 -1.92 3.40 12.08
CA ASP A 83 -1.66 4.46 13.06
C ASP A 83 -0.75 5.55 12.49
N ASP A 84 0.32 5.17 11.78
CA ASP A 84 1.21 6.10 11.09
C ASP A 84 0.45 6.92 10.03
N LEU A 85 -0.45 6.30 9.28
CA LEU A 85 -1.28 6.97 8.29
C LEU A 85 -2.24 7.99 8.94
N LYS A 86 -2.89 7.61 10.05
CA LYS A 86 -3.78 8.49 10.83
C LYS A 86 -3.03 9.69 11.39
N ALA A 87 -1.86 9.45 11.99
CA ALA A 87 -0.99 10.52 12.48
C ALA A 87 -0.55 11.46 11.33
N GLY A 88 -0.24 10.90 10.16
CA GLY A 88 0.07 11.65 8.95
C GLY A 88 -1.08 12.54 8.47
N GLN A 89 -2.33 12.06 8.51
CA GLN A 89 -3.50 12.90 8.21
C GLN A 89 -3.61 14.04 9.23
N GLU A 90 -3.53 13.77 10.53
CA GLU A 90 -3.66 14.79 11.57
C GLU A 90 -2.62 15.91 11.43
N LEU A 91 -1.37 15.55 11.15
CA LEU A 91 -0.29 16.53 10.94
C LEU A 91 -0.59 17.41 9.72
N LYS A 92 -1.11 16.83 8.64
CA LYS A 92 -1.52 17.58 7.45
C LYS A 92 -2.69 18.51 7.74
N GLU A 93 -3.70 18.05 8.49
CA GLU A 93 -4.86 18.88 8.84
C GLU A 93 -4.51 20.07 9.75
N LYS A 94 -3.48 19.91 10.59
CA LYS A 94 -2.94 21.01 11.42
C LYS A 94 -2.14 22.03 10.59
N ALA A 95 -1.46 21.57 9.54
CA ALA A 95 -0.58 22.40 8.72
C ALA A 95 -1.30 23.11 7.56
N ILE A 96 -2.29 22.45 6.95
CA ILE A 96 -2.98 22.92 5.75
C ILE A 96 -4.47 22.58 5.80
N LYS A 97 -5.28 23.37 5.09
CA LYS A 97 -6.67 23.03 4.84
C LYS A 97 -6.74 21.89 3.82
N ILE A 98 -7.08 20.69 4.29
CA ILE A 98 -7.32 19.53 3.42
C ILE A 98 -8.71 19.66 2.78
N ASP A 99 -8.78 19.48 1.46
CA ASP A 99 -10.04 19.48 0.72
C ASP A 99 -10.86 18.19 0.99
N PRO A 100 -12.20 18.24 0.85
CA PRO A 100 -13.05 17.08 1.13
C PRO A 100 -12.73 15.83 0.29
N LEU A 101 -12.28 15.98 -0.96
CA LEU A 101 -11.98 14.84 -1.82
C LEU A 101 -10.71 14.11 -1.35
N THR A 102 -9.69 14.85 -0.91
CA THR A 102 -8.51 14.26 -0.27
C THR A 102 -8.87 13.54 1.04
N LYS A 103 -9.85 14.03 1.81
CA LYS A 103 -10.33 13.31 3.00
C LYS A 103 -10.98 11.96 2.65
N LEU A 104 -11.72 11.90 1.55
CA LEU A 104 -12.28 10.63 1.05
C LEU A 104 -11.17 9.63 0.69
N ALA A 105 -10.03 10.09 0.18
CA ALA A 105 -8.88 9.22 -0.09
C ALA A 105 -8.31 8.61 1.19
N PHE A 106 -8.14 9.39 2.26
CA PHE A 106 -7.71 8.87 3.57
C PHE A 106 -8.69 7.85 4.14
N GLU A 107 -9.99 8.16 4.10
CA GLU A 107 -11.03 7.24 4.58
C GLU A 107 -11.00 5.91 3.83
N ASN A 108 -10.90 5.96 2.50
CA ASN A 108 -10.77 4.76 1.69
C ASN A 108 -9.50 3.96 2.04
N MET A 109 -8.37 4.63 2.29
CA MET A 109 -7.15 3.95 2.73
C MET A 109 -7.36 3.23 4.07
N TYR A 110 -8.01 3.86 5.06
CA TYR A 110 -8.32 3.22 6.34
C TYR A 110 -9.15 1.96 6.17
N GLN A 111 -10.21 2.04 5.37
CA GLN A 111 -11.08 0.91 5.08
C GLN A 111 -10.34 -0.25 4.42
N HIS A 112 -9.34 0.04 3.57
CA HIS A 112 -8.49 -1.02 3.02
C HIS A 112 -7.67 -1.74 4.09
N TYR A 113 -7.06 -1.01 5.04
CA TYR A 113 -6.37 -1.64 6.17
C TYR A 113 -7.33 -2.47 7.02
N GLU A 114 -8.51 -1.94 7.35
CA GLU A 114 -9.52 -2.64 8.15
C GLU A 114 -9.99 -3.94 7.48
N ILE A 115 -10.23 -3.91 6.16
CA ILE A 115 -10.61 -5.11 5.39
C ILE A 115 -9.50 -6.17 5.46
N GLN A 116 -8.22 -5.77 5.30
CA GLN A 116 -7.12 -6.73 5.36
C GLN A 116 -6.91 -7.28 6.78
N MET A 117 -6.99 -6.44 7.80
CA MET A 117 -6.90 -6.86 9.20
C MET A 117 -8.04 -7.79 9.59
N ASN A 118 -9.26 -7.53 9.11
CA ASN A 118 -10.41 -8.41 9.31
C ASN A 118 -10.21 -9.77 8.63
N TYR A 119 -9.65 -9.80 7.42
CA TYR A 119 -9.32 -11.05 6.74
C TYR A 119 -8.27 -11.87 7.51
N LEU A 120 -7.18 -11.25 7.97
CA LEU A 120 -6.16 -11.91 8.78
C LEU A 120 -6.70 -12.38 10.14
N THR A 121 -7.62 -11.63 10.73
CA THR A 121 -8.30 -12.04 11.96
C THR A 121 -9.14 -13.29 11.74
N GLN A 122 -9.86 -13.39 10.61
CA GLN A 122 -10.60 -14.61 10.26
C GLN A 122 -9.66 -15.81 10.06
N ILE A 123 -8.50 -15.62 9.42
CA ILE A 123 -7.48 -16.67 9.30
C ILE A 123 -7.02 -17.10 10.70
N LYS A 124 -6.69 -16.15 11.57
CA LYS A 124 -6.27 -16.43 12.95
C LYS A 124 -7.31 -17.26 13.71
N GLU A 125 -8.59 -16.89 13.63
CA GLU A 125 -9.66 -17.64 14.29
C GLU A 125 -9.80 -19.05 13.70
N TYR A 126 -9.73 -19.21 12.38
CA TYR A 126 -9.74 -20.53 11.73
C TYR A 126 -8.62 -21.45 12.25
N LEU A 127 -7.42 -20.92 12.47
CA LEU A 127 -6.26 -21.69 12.93
C LEU A 127 -6.38 -22.18 14.39
N LYS A 128 -7.19 -21.52 15.22
CA LYS A 128 -7.47 -21.98 16.59
C LYS A 128 -8.29 -23.27 16.61
N ASP A 129 -9.27 -23.37 15.70
CA ASP A 129 -10.23 -24.46 15.65
C ASP A 129 -9.80 -25.61 14.73
N SER A 130 -8.82 -25.38 13.84
CA SER A 130 -8.32 -26.37 12.86
C SER A 130 -6.80 -26.52 12.93
N PRO A 131 -6.26 -27.38 13.83
CA PRO A 131 -4.82 -27.55 14.00
C PRO A 131 -4.13 -28.25 12.82
N ALA A 132 -4.88 -28.99 11.98
CA ALA A 132 -4.34 -29.72 10.83
C ALA A 132 -4.81 -29.10 9.51
N ILE A 133 -3.90 -28.41 8.82
CA ILE A 133 -4.10 -28.01 7.44
C ILE A 133 -3.83 -29.23 6.57
N ASN A 134 -4.90 -29.93 6.22
CA ASN A 134 -4.80 -31.16 5.43
C ASN A 134 -4.17 -30.88 4.06
N LYS A 135 -3.32 -31.81 3.59
CA LYS A 135 -2.81 -31.76 2.21
C LYS A 135 -3.99 -31.79 1.24
N PRO A 136 -4.02 -30.91 0.23
CA PRO A 136 -5.04 -30.97 -0.80
C PRO A 136 -4.95 -32.33 -1.51
N VAL A 137 -6.07 -33.06 -1.53
CA VAL A 137 -6.20 -34.30 -2.30
C VAL A 137 -6.54 -33.91 -3.72
N PHE A 138 -5.55 -33.96 -4.61
CA PHE A 138 -5.80 -33.78 -6.04
C PHE A 138 -6.35 -35.09 -6.62
N PRO A 139 -7.43 -35.05 -7.43
CA PRO A 139 -7.89 -36.24 -8.12
C PRO A 139 -6.80 -36.72 -9.08
N GLU A 140 -6.51 -38.03 -9.08
CA GLU A 140 -5.59 -38.62 -10.05
C GLU A 140 -6.04 -38.30 -11.47
N SER A 141 -5.11 -37.82 -12.30
CA SER A 141 -5.36 -37.56 -13.72
C SER A 141 -5.81 -38.85 -14.40
N LYS A 142 -7.02 -38.84 -14.98
CA LYS A 142 -7.53 -39.92 -15.83
C LYS A 142 -6.76 -40.03 -17.14
#